data_AF-A0A939D561-F1
#
_entry.id   AF-A0A939D561-F1
#
_cell.length_a   1.000
_cell.length_b   1.000
_cell.length_c   1.000
_cell.angle_alpha   90.00
_cell.angle_beta   90.00
_cell.angle_gamma   90.00
#
_symmetry.space_group_name_H-M   'P 1'
#
loop_
_entity.id
_entity.type
_entity.pdbx_description
1 polymer ?
#
loop_
_entity_poly.entity_id
_entity_poly.type
_entity_poly.pdbx_seq_one_letter_code
_entity_poly.pdbx_strand_id
1 'polypeptide(L)' 'MTWKGIAPIVHRVETTYEKGIKVLSQDLEQYQPFWQRSETLPKWDITIVPV' A
#
# COMPACT_ATOMS: atom_id res chain seq x y z
N MET A 1 3.26 -15.35 -19.93
CA MET A 1 2.64 -14.05 -19.59
C MET A 1 3.79 -13.06 -19.43
N THR A 2 3.98 -12.17 -20.40
CA THR A 2 5.11 -11.21 -20.44
C THR A 2 4.56 -9.81 -20.28
N TRP A 3 5.08 -9.05 -19.32
CA TRP A 3 4.72 -7.65 -19.14
C TRP A 3 5.69 -6.78 -19.93
N LYS A 4 5.19 -6.01 -20.91
CA LYS A 4 6.01 -5.21 -21.84
C LYS A 4 7.17 -6.01 -22.49
N GLY A 5 6.92 -7.28 -22.83
CA GLY A 5 7.93 -8.16 -23.46
C GLY A 5 8.98 -8.72 -22.50
N ILE A 6 8.93 -8.37 -21.20
CA ILE A 6 9.85 -8.85 -20.17
C ILE A 6 9.14 -9.92 -19.34
N ALA A 7 9.85 -11.00 -19.00
CA ALA A 7 9.35 -11.99 -18.06
C ALA A 7 9.26 -11.33 -16.66
N PRO A 8 8.07 -11.26 -16.04
CA PRO A 8 7.94 -10.63 -14.73
C PRO A 8 8.68 -11.46 -13.67
N ILE A 9 9.33 -10.77 -12.73
CA ILE A 9 9.84 -11.39 -11.51
C ILE A 9 8.64 -11.61 -10.59
N VAL A 10 8.29 -12.87 -10.35
CA VAL A 10 7.15 -13.25 -9.51
C VAL A 10 7.68 -13.84 -8.21
N HIS A 11 7.39 -13.19 -7.09
CA HIS A 11 7.61 -13.74 -5.77
C HIS A 11 6.30 -14.28 -5.22
N ARG A 12 6.29 -15.57 -4.86
CA ARG A 12 5.15 -16.18 -4.18
C ARG A 12 5.26 -15.89 -2.69
N VAL A 13 4.28 -15.18 -2.14
CA VAL A 13 4.16 -14.94 -0.71
C VAL A 13 3.16 -15.94 -0.16
N GLU A 14 3.63 -16.90 0.64
CA GLU A 14 2.80 -17.91 1.29
C GLU A 14 2.51 -17.58 2.76
N THR A 15 3.02 -16.44 3.25
CA THR A 15 2.83 -16.05 4.65
C THR A 15 1.37 -15.70 4.92
N THR A 16 0.85 -16.20 6.04
CA THR A 16 -0.46 -15.81 6.53
C THR A 16 -0.30 -14.57 7.40
N TYR A 17 -0.91 -13.46 6.99
CA TYR A 17 -1.01 -12.30 7.87
C TYR A 17 -1.83 -12.67 9.10
N GLU A 18 -1.23 -12.47 10.27
CA GLU A 18 -1.92 -12.67 11.53
C GLU A 18 -3.12 -11.72 11.62
N LYS A 19 -4.29 -12.29 11.92
CA LYS A 19 -5.54 -11.54 12.05
C LYS A 19 -5.63 -10.94 13.45
N GLY A 20 -6.23 -9.75 13.57
CA GLY A 20 -6.44 -9.08 14.86
C GLY A 20 -5.31 -8.14 15.28
N ILE A 21 -4.24 -8.05 14.50
CA ILE A 21 -3.19 -7.03 14.71
C ILE A 21 -3.75 -5.67 14.32
N LYS A 22 -3.76 -4.73 15.26
CA LYS A 22 -4.00 -3.30 15.02
C LYS A 22 -2.69 -2.57 15.25
N VAL A 23 -2.27 -1.79 14.27
CA VAL A 23 -1.14 -0.87 14.42
C VAL A 23 -1.60 0.30 15.29
N LEU A 24 -0.80 0.72 16.25
CA LEU A 24 -1.12 1.88 17.08
C LEU A 24 -1.03 3.15 16.22
N SER A 25 -1.86 4.15 16.54
CA SER A 25 -1.83 5.41 15.81
C SER A 25 -0.47 6.10 15.85
N GLN A 26 0.30 5.91 16.94
CA GLN A 26 1.65 6.46 17.13
C GLN A 26 2.66 5.88 16.13
N ASP A 27 2.60 4.57 15.87
CA ASP A 27 3.50 3.91 14.91
C ASP A 27 3.22 4.37 13.46
N LEU A 28 2.00 4.86 13.22
CA LEU A 28 1.55 5.37 11.93
C LEU A 28 1.84 6.86 11.71
N GLU A 29 2.23 7.62 12.73
CA GLU A 29 2.43 9.08 12.63
C GLU A 29 3.43 9.45 11.54
N GLN A 30 4.53 8.70 11.39
CA GLN A 30 5.53 8.93 10.34
C GLN A 30 4.96 8.78 8.92
N TYR A 31 3.87 8.02 8.75
CA TYR A 31 3.27 7.73 7.45
C TYR A 31 2.11 8.66 7.10
N GLN A 32 1.49 9.30 8.10
CA GLN A 32 0.36 10.20 7.88
C GLN A 32 0.61 11.32 6.85
N PRO A 33 1.80 11.95 6.78
CA PRO A 33 2.07 12.98 5.77
C PRO A 33 1.95 12.48 4.33
N PHE A 34 2.18 11.18 4.09
CA PHE A 34 2.10 10.57 2.77
C PHE A 34 0.68 10.10 2.42
N TRP A 35 -0.22 10.02 3.40
CA TRP A 35 -1.59 9.56 3.20
C TRP A 35 -2.50 10.73 2.86
N GLN A 36 -2.30 11.28 1.67
CA GLN A 36 -3.14 12.35 1.17
C GLN A 36 -4.42 11.77 0.57
N ARG A 37 -5.57 12.24 1.05
CA ARG A 37 -6.86 11.84 0.48
C ARG A 37 -6.95 12.34 -0.96
N SER A 38 -7.39 11.48 -1.86
CA SER A 38 -7.71 11.90 -3.22
C SER A 38 -8.93 12.83 -3.19
N GLU A 39 -8.81 14.02 -3.78
CA GLU A 39 -9.90 14.99 -3.88
C GLU A 39 -11.01 14.54 -4.83
N THR A 40 -10.67 13.68 -5.79
CA THR A 40 -11.56 13.28 -6.89
C THR A 40 -12.19 11.91 -6.70
N LEU A 41 -11.64 11.08 -5.81
CA LEU A 41 -12.05 9.70 -5.64
C LEU A 41 -12.80 9.46 -4.32
N PRO A 42 -13.55 8.34 -4.22
CA PRO A 42 -14.28 7.97 -3.01
C PRO A 42 -13.43 7.91 -1.73
N LYS A 43 -14.13 7.80 -0.60
CA LYS A 43 -13.58 7.96 0.77
C LYS A 43 -12.32 7.15 1.09
N TRP A 44 -12.06 6.06 0.38
CA TRP A 44 -10.97 5.13 0.67
C TRP A 44 -9.77 5.27 -0.28
N ASP A 45 -9.81 6.22 -1.21
CA ASP A 45 -8.76 6.45 -2.18
C ASP A 45 -7.69 7.41 -1.63
N ILE A 46 -6.46 6.91 -1.60
CA ILE A 46 -5.27 7.63 -1.10
C ILE A 46 -4.33 7.85 -2.28
N THR A 47 -3.85 9.08 -2.43
CA THR A 47 -2.85 9.45 -3.43
C THR A 47 -1.48 9.42 -2.77
N ILE A 48 -0.61 8.49 -3.20
CA ILE A 48 0.79 8.44 -2.79
C ILE A 48 1.60 9.25 -3.80
N VAL A 49 2.11 10.40 -3.37
CA VAL A 49 2.98 11.25 -4.20
C VAL A 49 4.44 10.94 -3.87
N PRO A 50 5.30 10.63 -4.85
CA PRO A 50 6.73 10.47 -4.61
C PRO A 50 7.36 11.81 -4.19
N VAL A 51 8.33 11.75 -3.28
CA VAL A 51 9.16 12.89 -2.85
C VAL A 51 10.24 13.16 -3.88
#